data_AF-A0A2Z6PQW1-F1
#
_entry.id   AF-A0A2Z6PQW1-F1
#
_cell.length_a   1.000
_cell.length_b   1.000
_cell.length_c   1.000
_cell.angle_alpha   90.00
_cell.angle_beta   90.00
_cell.angle_gamma   90.00
#
_symmetry.space_group_name_H-M   'P 1'
#
loop_
_entity.id
_entity.type
_entity.pdbx_description
1 polymer ?
#
loop_
_entity_poly.entity_id
_entity_poly.type
_entity_poly.pdbx_seq_one_letter_code
_entity_poly.pdbx_strand_id
1 'polypeptide(L)'
;MQNLPEPGTDIALYATFRLIPKDATSKSVTIEPFHLPGTIVSHQEPDQPLTVVDSSKDGPSSIFLVVPGLDGRNQTISLQSQSNKDCYVHSDMSSGSGVKLRCKSNSEAGFNQATSFVAGKGLRQYNPISFVAKGGNQNFLLEPLFNFRDEHYTVYFNIKD
;
A
#
# COMPACT_ATOMS: atom_id res chain seq x y z
N MET A 1 -14.60 -5.61 -14.71
CA MET A 1 -13.60 -4.71 -14.11
C MET A 1 -14.32 -3.84 -13.11
N GLN A 2 -13.86 -3.77 -11.86
CA GLN A 2 -14.31 -2.70 -10.97
C GLN A 2 -13.85 -1.37 -11.57
N ASN A 3 -14.72 -0.36 -11.56
CA ASN A 3 -14.37 0.97 -12.06
C ASN A 3 -13.27 1.55 -11.16
N LEU A 4 -12.17 1.98 -11.78
CA LEU A 4 -11.14 2.72 -11.05
C LEU A 4 -11.74 4.04 -10.54
N PRO A 5 -11.40 4.48 -9.32
CA PRO A 5 -11.79 5.80 -8.85
C PRO A 5 -11.32 6.91 -9.78
N GLU A 6 -12.14 7.96 -9.90
CA GLU A 6 -11.78 9.13 -10.71
C GLU A 6 -10.58 9.86 -10.08
N PRO A 7 -9.52 10.17 -10.85
CA PRO A 7 -8.41 10.96 -10.37
C PRO A 7 -8.89 12.31 -9.82
N GLY A 8 -8.30 12.75 -8.70
CA GLY A 8 -8.70 14.01 -8.06
C GLY A 8 -9.74 13.87 -6.95
N THR A 9 -10.29 12.68 -6.73
CA THR A 9 -11.23 12.39 -5.63
C THR A 9 -10.53 11.80 -4.40
N ASP A 10 -11.15 11.91 -3.22
CA ASP A 10 -10.65 11.26 -2.00
C ASP A 10 -10.60 9.73 -2.13
N ILE A 11 -11.52 9.16 -2.91
CA ILE A 11 -11.56 7.71 -3.19
C ILE A 11 -10.28 7.27 -3.92
N ALA A 12 -9.73 8.11 -4.80
CA ALA A 12 -8.46 7.82 -5.45
C ALA A 12 -7.30 7.76 -4.44
N LEU A 13 -7.36 8.50 -3.32
CA LEU A 13 -6.35 8.43 -2.25
C LEU A 13 -6.45 7.10 -1.49
N TYR A 14 -7.66 6.63 -1.19
CA TYR A 14 -7.88 5.34 -0.53
C TYR A 14 -7.47 4.14 -1.41
N ALA A 15 -7.56 4.28 -2.73
CA ALA A 15 -7.16 3.26 -3.70
C ALA A 15 -5.70 3.36 -4.17
N THR A 16 -4.93 4.32 -3.63
CA THR A 16 -3.52 4.51 -4.00
C THR A 16 -2.61 4.08 -2.85
N PHE A 17 -1.57 3.32 -3.20
CA PHE A 17 -0.54 2.85 -2.28
C PHE A 17 0.85 3.19 -2.82
N ARG A 18 1.78 3.49 -1.92
CA ARG A 18 3.20 3.64 -2.23
C ARG A 18 3.91 2.34 -1.91
N LEU A 19 4.60 1.78 -2.89
CA LEU A 19 5.54 0.70 -2.67
C LEU A 19 6.89 1.33 -2.32
N ILE A 20 7.38 1.07 -1.12
CA ILE A 20 8.66 1.59 -0.62
C ILE A 20 9.67 0.44 -0.66
N PRO A 21 10.67 0.46 -1.56
CA PRO A 21 11.68 -0.58 -1.64
C PRO A 21 12.49 -0.71 -0.35
N LYS A 22 12.72 -1.94 0.09
CA LYS A 22 13.62 -2.31 1.20
C LYS A 22 14.96 -2.86 0.73
N ASP A 23 15.06 -3.17 -0.56
CA ASP A 23 16.29 -3.60 -1.21
C ASP A 23 16.52 -2.87 -2.54
N ALA A 24 17.74 -2.92 -3.04
CA ALA A 24 18.11 -2.29 -4.31
C ALA A 24 17.43 -2.94 -5.53
N THR A 25 16.91 -4.16 -5.39
CA THR A 25 16.22 -4.88 -6.47
C THR A 25 14.73 -4.57 -6.56
N SER A 26 14.20 -3.75 -5.63
CA SER A 26 12.77 -3.45 -5.46
C SER A 26 11.88 -4.71 -5.39
N LYS A 27 12.46 -5.84 -4.98
CA LYS A 27 11.73 -7.09 -4.81
C LYS A 27 11.09 -7.14 -3.44
N SER A 28 11.79 -6.66 -2.42
CA SER A 28 11.25 -6.46 -1.08
C SER A 28 10.69 -5.05 -0.91
N VAL A 29 9.45 -4.93 -0.48
CA VAL A 29 8.75 -3.65 -0.29
C VAL A 29 7.96 -3.61 1.01
N THR A 30 7.85 -2.42 1.60
CA THR A 30 6.74 -2.06 2.49
C THR A 30 5.68 -1.31 1.70
N ILE A 31 4.42 -1.46 2.08
CA ILE A 31 3.29 -0.82 1.40
C ILE A 31 2.75 0.27 2.32
N GLU A 32 2.78 1.53 1.89
CA GLU A 32 2.20 2.66 2.60
C GLU A 32 0.88 3.09 1.93
N PRO A 33 -0.25 3.18 2.66
CA PRO A 33 -1.46 3.81 2.14
C PRO A 33 -1.21 5.30 1.88
N PHE A 34 -1.54 5.78 0.68
CA PHE A 34 -1.26 7.18 0.30
C PHE A 34 -1.98 8.19 1.20
N HIS A 35 -3.19 7.85 1.65
CA HIS A 35 -4.01 8.68 2.52
C HIS A 35 -3.56 8.69 4.00
N LEU A 36 -2.61 7.83 4.38
CA LEU A 36 -2.05 7.77 5.75
C LEU A 36 -0.51 7.79 5.71
N PRO A 37 0.12 8.93 5.39
CA PRO A 37 1.58 9.04 5.39
C PRO A 37 2.19 8.64 6.73
N GLY A 38 3.35 7.98 6.70
CA GLY A 38 4.04 7.52 7.90
C GLY A 38 3.44 6.25 8.52
N THR A 39 2.53 5.58 7.82
CA THR A 39 1.99 4.26 8.20
C THR A 39 2.33 3.21 7.14
N ILE A 40 2.32 1.95 7.53
CA ILE A 40 2.60 0.82 6.63
C ILE A 40 1.59 -0.31 6.86
N VAL A 41 1.36 -1.09 5.82
CA VAL A 41 0.57 -2.32 5.86
C VAL A 41 1.41 -3.41 6.52
N SER A 42 0.84 -4.09 7.51
CA SER A 42 1.43 -5.23 8.19
C SER A 42 0.48 -6.40 8.19
N HIS A 43 1.00 -7.61 8.08
CA HIS A 43 0.21 -8.81 8.31
C HIS A 43 0.27 -9.25 9.77
N GLN A 44 -0.73 -10.01 10.17
CA GLN A 44 -0.77 -10.71 11.45
C GLN A 44 -0.51 -12.20 11.21
N GLU A 45 -1.19 -13.07 11.94
CA GLU A 45 -1.24 -14.50 11.65
C GLU A 45 -1.96 -14.78 10.31
N PRO A 46 -1.72 -15.95 9.71
CA PRO A 46 -2.48 -16.39 8.53
C PRO A 46 -4.00 -16.32 8.76
N ASP A 47 -4.72 -16.02 7.70
CA ASP A 47 -6.17 -15.80 7.63
C ASP A 47 -6.72 -14.62 8.43
N GLN A 48 -5.84 -13.83 9.08
CA GLN A 48 -6.21 -12.58 9.71
C GLN A 48 -6.15 -11.39 8.73
N PRO A 49 -7.04 -10.39 8.89
CA PRO A 49 -6.98 -9.17 8.09
C PRO A 49 -5.63 -8.46 8.21
N LEU A 50 -5.20 -7.86 7.10
CA LEU A 50 -4.07 -6.94 7.13
C LEU A 50 -4.40 -5.72 7.99
N THR A 51 -3.39 -5.18 8.66
CA THR A 51 -3.52 -4.00 9.52
C THR A 51 -2.65 -2.88 9.00
N VAL A 52 -2.95 -1.66 9.45
CA VAL A 52 -2.13 -0.48 9.22
C VAL A 52 -1.47 -0.11 10.54
N VAL A 53 -0.15 0.00 10.54
CA VAL A 53 0.65 0.32 11.73
C VAL A 53 1.54 1.52 11.44
N ASP A 54 1.99 2.19 12.50
CA ASP A 54 2.98 3.26 12.37
C ASP A 54 4.29 2.72 11.75
N SER A 55 4.88 3.48 10.83
CA SER A 55 6.11 3.08 10.13
C SER A 55 7.32 2.87 11.06
N SER A 56 7.32 3.44 12.27
CA SER A 56 8.32 3.15 13.31
C SER A 56 8.25 1.72 13.86
N LYS A 57 7.12 1.04 13.66
CA LYS A 57 6.91 -0.38 14.01
C LYS A 57 7.22 -1.32 12.84
N ASP A 58 8.03 -0.85 11.89
CA ASP A 58 8.52 -1.69 10.79
C ASP A 58 9.18 -2.97 11.32
N GLY A 59 9.01 -4.04 10.58
CA GLY A 59 9.42 -5.37 10.97
C GLY A 59 9.08 -6.41 9.92
N PRO A 60 9.47 -7.68 10.13
CA PRO A 60 9.32 -8.74 9.13
C PRO A 60 7.87 -8.93 8.63
N SER A 61 6.88 -8.63 9.48
CA SER A 61 5.47 -8.75 9.12
C SER A 61 4.94 -7.64 8.21
N SER A 62 5.70 -6.58 7.99
CA SER A 62 5.33 -5.45 7.12
C SER A 62 6.04 -5.51 5.77
N ILE A 63 6.91 -6.51 5.57
CA ILE A 63 7.72 -6.63 4.37
C ILE A 63 7.16 -7.71 3.46
N PHE A 64 6.93 -7.34 2.20
CA PHE A 64 6.39 -8.20 1.16
C PHE A 64 7.37 -8.33 0.01
N LEU A 65 7.54 -9.56 -0.48
CA LEU A 65 8.25 -9.86 -1.70
C LEU A 65 7.27 -9.75 -2.89
N VAL A 66 7.60 -8.89 -3.85
CA VAL A 66 6.90 -8.76 -5.12
C VAL A 66 7.37 -9.88 -6.05
N VAL A 67 6.46 -10.77 -6.42
CA VAL A 67 6.71 -11.89 -7.32
C VAL A 67 5.75 -11.87 -8.52
N PRO A 68 6.05 -12.53 -9.64
CA PRO A 68 5.09 -12.71 -10.73
C PRO A 68 3.78 -13.32 -10.22
N GLY A 69 2.64 -12.88 -10.77
CA GLY A 69 1.33 -13.34 -10.35
C GLY A 69 1.19 -14.86 -10.43
N LEU A 70 0.65 -15.46 -9.36
CA LEU A 70 0.44 -16.91 -9.26
C LEU A 70 -0.60 -17.44 -10.25
N ASP A 71 -1.44 -16.56 -10.80
CA ASP A 71 -2.45 -16.89 -11.81
C ASP A 71 -1.87 -17.12 -13.23
N GLY A 72 -0.57 -16.93 -13.42
CA GLY A 72 0.11 -17.13 -14.70
C GLY A 72 -0.27 -16.12 -15.78
N ARG A 73 -1.05 -15.09 -15.45
CA ARG A 73 -1.36 -14.01 -16.39
C ARG A 73 -0.17 -13.08 -16.50
N ASN A 74 0.01 -12.49 -17.67
CA ASN A 74 0.99 -11.42 -17.84
C ASN A 74 0.53 -10.17 -17.07
N GLN A 75 1.50 -9.38 -16.59
CA GLN A 75 1.25 -8.10 -15.89
C GLN A 75 0.52 -8.20 -14.55
N THR A 76 0.38 -9.40 -13.98
CA THR A 76 -0.06 -9.59 -12.60
C THR A 76 1.13 -9.80 -11.68
N ILE A 77 0.98 -9.37 -10.44
CA ILE A 77 1.93 -9.57 -9.35
C ILE A 77 1.25 -10.27 -8.19
N SER A 78 2.04 -10.96 -7.37
CA SER A 78 1.63 -11.44 -6.06
C SER A 78 2.56 -10.87 -5.00
N LEU A 79 2.01 -10.63 -3.82
CA LEU A 79 2.75 -10.06 -2.68
C LEU A 79 2.91 -11.15 -1.64
N GLN A 80 4.09 -11.75 -1.57
CA GLN A 80 4.41 -12.80 -0.62
C GLN A 80 4.93 -12.19 0.69
N SER A 81 4.51 -12.69 1.85
CA SER A 81 5.13 -12.31 3.12
C SER A 81 6.61 -12.70 3.15
N GLN A 82 7.48 -11.82 3.64
CA GLN A 82 8.89 -12.15 3.86
C GLN A 82 9.06 -13.12 5.04
N SER A 83 8.30 -12.96 6.12
CA SER A 83 8.43 -13.78 7.32
C SER A 83 7.69 -15.13 7.22
N ASN A 84 6.68 -15.23 6.36
CA ASN A 84 5.83 -16.42 6.23
C ASN A 84 5.91 -16.95 4.80
N LYS A 85 6.81 -17.92 4.60
CA LYS A 85 7.01 -18.56 3.30
C LYS A 85 5.71 -19.16 2.77
N ASP A 86 5.48 -19.02 1.46
CA ASP A 86 4.29 -19.51 0.77
C ASP A 86 2.96 -18.90 1.25
N CYS A 87 3.01 -17.75 1.94
CA CYS A 87 1.85 -16.96 2.32
C CYS A 87 1.81 -15.63 1.58
N TYR A 88 0.64 -15.28 1.06
CA TYR A 88 0.44 -14.19 0.12
C TYR A 88 -0.71 -13.28 0.55
N VAL A 89 -0.64 -12.02 0.16
CA VAL A 89 -1.80 -11.11 0.23
C VAL A 89 -2.93 -11.71 -0.60
N HIS A 90 -4.09 -11.87 0.03
CA HIS A 90 -5.24 -12.56 -0.50
C HIS A 90 -6.48 -11.67 -0.40
N SER A 91 -7.18 -11.51 -1.52
CA SER A 91 -8.47 -10.83 -1.59
C SER A 91 -9.55 -11.85 -1.94
N ASP A 92 -10.39 -12.17 -0.96
CA ASP A 92 -11.61 -12.94 -1.22
C ASP A 92 -12.52 -12.05 -2.09
N MET A 93 -12.64 -12.35 -3.39
CA MET A 93 -13.39 -11.54 -4.36
C MET A 93 -14.91 -11.48 -4.10
N SER A 94 -15.42 -12.21 -3.10
CA SER A 94 -16.78 -12.04 -2.59
C SER A 94 -16.91 -10.67 -1.94
N SER A 95 -17.85 -9.86 -2.42
CA SER A 95 -18.12 -8.51 -1.93
C SER A 95 -18.24 -8.46 -0.40
N GLY A 96 -17.28 -7.79 0.25
CA GLY A 96 -17.30 -7.49 1.69
C GLY A 96 -16.15 -8.11 2.51
N SER A 97 -15.45 -9.10 1.98
CA SER A 97 -14.27 -9.66 2.66
C SER A 97 -13.03 -8.79 2.42
N GLY A 98 -12.47 -8.25 3.51
CA GLY A 98 -11.25 -7.46 3.47
C GLY A 98 -10.04 -8.23 2.95
N VAL A 99 -8.91 -7.53 2.80
CA VAL A 99 -7.64 -8.12 2.38
C VAL A 99 -6.96 -8.76 3.60
N LYS A 100 -6.45 -9.99 3.43
CA LYS A 100 -5.78 -10.77 4.49
C LYS A 100 -4.51 -11.43 3.99
N LEU A 101 -3.70 -11.97 4.90
CA LEU A 101 -2.62 -12.88 4.52
C LEU A 101 -3.17 -14.31 4.47
N ARG A 102 -2.91 -15.07 3.41
CA ARG A 102 -3.31 -16.49 3.30
C ARG A 102 -2.17 -17.35 2.79
N CYS A 103 -2.00 -18.52 3.38
CA CYS A 103 -0.96 -19.47 3.00
C CYS A 103 -1.49 -20.47 1.97
N LYS A 104 -0.63 -20.81 0.99
CA LYS A 104 -0.97 -21.74 -0.06
C LYS A 104 -1.22 -23.13 0.53
N SER A 105 -2.42 -23.67 0.32
CA SER A 105 -2.75 -25.08 0.57
C SER A 105 -2.85 -25.84 -0.76
N ASN A 106 -2.65 -27.16 -0.74
CA ASN A 106 -2.60 -27.98 -1.97
C ASN A 106 -3.95 -28.15 -2.68
N SER A 107 -5.04 -27.60 -2.14
CA SER A 107 -6.41 -28.03 -2.44
C SER A 107 -7.36 -26.91 -2.87
N GLU A 108 -6.91 -25.65 -2.94
CA GLU A 108 -7.81 -24.51 -3.09
C GLU A 108 -7.92 -24.03 -4.54
N ALA A 109 -9.07 -24.36 -5.15
CA ALA A 109 -9.47 -23.79 -6.43
C ALA A 109 -9.63 -22.26 -6.28
N GLY A 110 -8.89 -21.49 -7.08
CA GLY A 110 -9.00 -20.03 -7.12
C GLY A 110 -8.00 -19.25 -6.25
N PHE A 111 -7.17 -19.92 -5.44
CA PHE A 111 -6.14 -19.26 -4.62
C PHE A 111 -5.22 -18.35 -5.45
N ASN A 112 -4.72 -18.87 -6.58
CA ASN A 112 -3.84 -18.13 -7.47
C ASN A 112 -4.51 -16.86 -8.01
N GLN A 113 -5.80 -16.92 -8.35
CA GLN A 113 -6.55 -15.76 -8.83
C GLN A 113 -6.77 -14.72 -7.74
N ALA A 114 -7.07 -15.16 -6.51
CA ALA A 114 -7.33 -14.29 -5.36
C ALA A 114 -6.06 -13.65 -4.75
N THR A 115 -4.88 -14.16 -5.11
CA THR A 115 -3.57 -13.66 -4.68
C THR A 115 -2.79 -12.95 -5.78
N SER A 116 -3.40 -12.77 -6.96
CA SER A 116 -2.79 -12.10 -8.11
C SER A 116 -3.49 -10.79 -8.41
N PHE A 117 -2.72 -9.71 -8.40
CA PHE A 117 -3.19 -8.33 -8.56
C PHE A 117 -2.60 -7.71 -9.82
N VAL A 118 -3.37 -6.87 -10.50
CA VAL A 118 -2.84 -6.06 -11.60
C VAL A 118 -2.13 -4.85 -11.00
N ALA A 119 -0.83 -4.71 -11.27
CA ALA A 119 -0.07 -3.54 -10.88
C ALA A 119 -0.25 -2.43 -11.92
N GLY A 120 -0.90 -1.34 -11.54
CA GLY A 120 -1.09 -0.16 -12.39
C GLY A 120 -0.27 1.03 -11.91
N LYS A 121 -0.17 2.07 -12.75
CA LYS A 121 0.31 3.38 -12.31
C LYS A 121 -0.66 3.92 -11.25
N GLY A 122 -0.15 4.34 -10.09
CA GLY A 122 -0.96 4.94 -9.03
C GLY A 122 -1.76 6.14 -9.54
N LEU A 123 -2.99 6.31 -9.04
CA LEU A 123 -3.87 7.43 -9.40
C LEU A 123 -3.33 8.78 -8.87
N ARG A 124 -2.47 8.73 -7.84
CA ARG A 124 -1.71 9.84 -7.29
C ARG A 124 -0.26 9.44 -7.02
N GLN A 125 0.62 10.43 -6.99
CA GLN A 125 2.03 10.31 -6.64
C GLN A 125 2.41 11.52 -5.79
N TYR A 126 3.36 11.36 -4.86
CA TYR A 126 3.88 12.51 -4.11
C TYR A 126 4.55 13.47 -5.08
N ASN A 127 4.34 14.76 -4.88
CA ASN A 127 5.13 15.79 -5.54
C ASN A 127 6.59 15.66 -5.07
N PRO A 128 7.60 15.93 -5.93
CA PRO A 128 9.00 15.97 -5.50
C PRO A 128 9.29 16.88 -4.30
N ILE A 129 8.46 17.90 -4.06
CA ILE A 129 8.58 18.86 -2.95
C ILE A 129 7.50 18.61 -1.87
N SER A 130 6.88 17.43 -1.86
CA SER A 130 5.97 17.06 -0.78
C SER A 130 6.72 16.87 0.54
N PHE A 131 6.10 17.27 1.65
CA PHE A 131 6.58 16.99 2.99
C PHE A 131 5.44 16.52 3.89
N VAL A 132 5.78 15.75 4.91
CA VAL A 132 4.81 15.16 5.84
C VAL A 132 4.75 16.01 7.10
N ALA A 133 3.57 16.57 7.38
CA ALA A 133 3.29 17.23 8.64
C ALA A 133 2.73 16.22 9.66
N LYS A 134 3.28 16.20 10.87
CA LYS A 134 2.81 15.30 11.94
C LYS A 134 1.59 15.87 12.64
N GLY A 135 0.49 15.13 12.67
CA GLY A 135 -0.69 15.51 13.44
C GLY A 135 -0.83 14.66 14.70
N GLY A 136 -1.70 15.09 15.63
CA GLY A 136 -1.93 14.36 16.87
C GLY A 136 -2.52 12.95 16.69
N ASN A 137 -3.32 12.74 15.63
CA ASN A 137 -3.97 11.46 15.35
C ASN A 137 -3.49 10.81 14.03
N GLN A 138 -3.05 11.62 13.06
CA GLN A 138 -2.59 11.16 11.76
C GLN A 138 -1.65 12.19 11.15
N ASN A 139 -0.79 11.75 10.23
CA ASN A 139 0.05 12.66 9.46
C ASN A 139 -0.66 13.16 8.21
N PHE A 140 -0.19 14.27 7.66
CA PHE A 140 -0.74 14.92 6.48
C PHE A 140 0.34 15.09 5.42
N LEU A 141 0.04 14.72 4.19
CA LEU A 141 0.89 15.04 3.05
C LEU A 141 0.60 16.48 2.63
N LEU A 142 1.61 17.33 2.71
CA LEU A 142 1.55 18.69 2.18
C LEU A 142 2.31 18.73 0.87
N GLU A 143 1.72 19.35 -0.15
CA GLU A 143 2.35 19.52 -1.45
C GLU A 143 2.12 20.94 -1.97
N PRO A 144 3.05 21.49 -2.78
CA PRO A 144 2.89 22.81 -3.33
C PRO A 144 1.69 22.86 -4.29
N LEU A 145 0.79 23.81 -4.09
CA LEU A 145 -0.21 24.15 -5.11
C LEU A 145 0.54 24.79 -6.29
N PHE A 146 0.27 24.29 -7.49
CA PHE A 146 1.07 24.41 -8.72
C PHE A 146 1.31 25.84 -9.28
N ASN A 147 1.06 26.91 -8.52
CA ASN A 147 1.03 28.30 -9.01
C ASN A 147 2.07 29.28 -8.42
N PHE A 148 2.93 28.89 -7.47
CA PHE A 148 3.74 29.86 -6.75
C PHE A 148 5.24 29.54 -6.91
N ARG A 149 5.86 30.14 -7.94
CA ARG A 149 7.28 29.92 -8.27
C ARG A 149 8.27 30.82 -7.51
N ASP A 150 7.81 31.82 -6.75
CA ASP A 150 8.69 32.75 -6.00
C ASP A 150 8.04 33.31 -4.72
N GLU A 151 7.50 32.45 -3.82
CA GLU A 151 6.92 32.93 -2.55
C GLU A 151 7.50 32.21 -1.32
N HIS A 152 7.74 32.97 -0.24
CA HIS A 152 8.06 32.44 1.08
C HIS A 152 6.78 31.91 1.74
N TYR A 153 6.68 30.60 1.93
CA TYR A 153 5.52 30.01 2.60
C TYR A 153 5.62 30.13 4.11
N THR A 154 4.64 30.78 4.72
CA THR A 154 4.35 30.61 6.15
C THR A 154 3.30 29.52 6.27
N VAL A 155 3.67 28.39 6.85
CA VAL A 155 2.75 27.28 7.09
C VAL A 155 1.90 27.61 8.32
N TYR A 156 0.62 27.90 8.13
CA TYR A 156 -0.34 28.18 9.21
C TYR A 156 -1.03 26.91 9.71
N PHE A 157 -0.25 25.88 10.09
CA PHE A 157 -0.80 24.71 10.76
C PHE A 157 -0.30 24.67 12.21
N ASN A 158 -1.23 24.51 13.14
CA ASN A 158 -0.89 24.15 14.51
C ASN A 158 -0.60 22.65 14.55
N ILE A 159 0.67 22.31 14.30
CA ILE A 159 1.21 20.95 14.31
C ILE A 159 1.68 20.69 15.75
N LYS A 160 1.28 19.54 16.32
CA LYS A 160 1.79 19.11 17.62
C LYS A 160 3.13 18.40 17.41
N ASP A 161 4.15 18.82 18.16
CA ASP A 161 5.46 18.17 18.23
C ASP A 161 5.40 16.80 18.93
#